data_AF-A0AAW1ER40-F1
#
_entry.id   AF-A0AAW1ER40-F1
#
_cell.length_a   1.000
_cell.length_b   1.000
_cell.length_c   1.000
_cell.angle_alpha   90.00
_cell.angle_beta   90.00
_cell.angle_gamma   90.00
#
_symmetry.space_group_name_H-M   'P 1'
#
loop_
_entity.id
_entity.type
_entity.pdbx_description
1 polymer ?
#
loop_
_entity_poly.entity_id
_entity_poly.type
_entity_poly.pdbx_seq_one_letter_code
_entity_poly.pdbx_strand_id
1 'polypeptide(L)'
;MSGSRKRPNNEAVVVKGKKRKGTNNAVTQTRHYGLYNQGATCYLNSVLQVLSMTTEIHDRLEPKSQATSQELIVVYKKRKDTCKIKNIGKSLAIENANSNSISESCDVRDPRAKQTDRQLRKIFDGLKEATCGTETITAAFGIQDVHEQQDAAECLEMILRKISPQASEVFQGALTYTTKCSRAHKIIEETNEFWTLPLSLKDAHDSSYSVESGFKRIFQSKPHKGVYCNECDETTEATSGCEMVVFPQILTLLLKKFDFDDTTRRHSKTNRRVHVPRALKTKEKTYELYAMVNHIGSLRGGHYTATVRSHEDNTWYEFDDTRVYKVKEQLFAETGTYSSSTAYLLVYRASAKHDDTNQIPPPTLNTSHSSRLPDSTTVEIENGESSPKLYKSPTCKMTALRISLIVIVCALVVILIVVLPILYS
;
A
#
# COMPACT_ATOMS: atom_id res chain seq x y z
N MET A 1 77.31 -46.70 42.22
CA MET A 1 77.87 -46.35 40.89
C MET A 1 76.92 -45.30 40.28
N SER A 2 77.29 -44.02 40.24
CA SER A 2 77.83 -43.33 39.05
C SER A 2 76.93 -43.51 37.81
N GLY A 3 76.29 -42.51 37.19
CA GLY A 3 76.35 -41.03 37.18
C GLY A 3 75.47 -40.57 36.00
N SER A 4 75.26 -39.30 35.63
CA SER A 4 75.80 -38.01 36.08
C SER A 4 74.80 -36.87 35.80
N ARG A 5 75.07 -35.67 36.33
CA ARG A 5 74.18 -34.49 36.38
C ARG A 5 73.91 -33.82 35.01
N LYS A 6 72.76 -33.13 34.88
CA LYS A 6 72.69 -31.66 34.65
C LYS A 6 71.30 -31.04 34.92
N ARG A 7 71.31 -29.87 35.57
CA ARG A 7 70.30 -28.78 35.64
C ARG A 7 70.90 -27.58 34.81
N PRO A 8 70.23 -26.43 34.50
CA PRO A 8 69.16 -25.78 35.28
C PRO A 8 68.06 -24.98 34.51
N ASN A 9 67.28 -24.24 35.31
CA ASN A 9 66.21 -23.24 35.14
C ASN A 9 66.23 -22.21 33.98
N ASN A 10 65.04 -21.60 33.81
CA ASN A 10 64.71 -20.28 33.19
C ASN A 10 64.84 -20.21 31.64
N GLU A 11 64.15 -19.35 30.87
CA GLU A 11 63.41 -18.09 31.14
C GLU A 11 62.04 -18.01 30.43
N ALA A 12 61.27 -16.93 30.65
CA ALA A 12 60.02 -16.64 29.94
C ALA A 12 60.24 -15.85 28.64
N VAL A 13 59.72 -16.35 27.51
CA VAL A 13 59.86 -15.69 26.19
C VAL A 13 58.57 -14.97 25.78
N VAL A 14 58.65 -13.64 25.68
CA VAL A 14 57.56 -12.77 25.17
C VAL A 14 57.47 -12.87 23.66
N VAL A 15 56.41 -13.50 23.13
CA VAL A 15 56.11 -13.51 21.68
C VAL A 15 55.19 -12.34 21.34
N LYS A 16 55.73 -11.35 20.62
CA LYS A 16 54.96 -10.18 20.15
C LYS A 16 53.87 -10.60 19.15
N GLY A 17 52.67 -10.07 19.31
CA GLY A 17 51.49 -10.51 18.57
C GLY A 17 51.47 -10.12 17.08
N LYS A 18 50.79 -10.94 16.27
CA LYS A 18 50.30 -10.55 14.94
C LYS A 18 48.84 -10.15 15.05
N LYS A 19 48.51 -8.88 14.75
CA LYS A 19 47.11 -8.47 14.51
C LYS A 19 46.56 -9.33 13.37
N ARG A 20 45.55 -10.17 13.62
CA ARG A 20 44.73 -10.72 12.53
C ARG A 20 44.08 -9.54 11.82
N LYS A 21 44.36 -9.37 10.53
CA LYS A 21 43.63 -8.39 9.71
C LYS A 21 42.16 -8.81 9.75
N GLY A 22 41.29 -7.94 10.28
CA GLY A 22 39.86 -8.09 10.03
C GLY A 22 39.65 -8.04 8.52
N THR A 23 38.83 -8.96 8.00
CA THR A 23 38.27 -8.80 6.67
C THR A 23 37.35 -7.59 6.73
N ASN A 24 37.82 -6.46 6.19
CA ASN A 24 36.98 -5.28 5.99
C ASN A 24 35.90 -5.64 4.97
N ASN A 25 34.78 -6.17 5.45
CA ASN A 25 33.51 -5.98 4.78
C ASN A 25 33.29 -4.47 4.76
N ALA A 26 33.65 -3.84 3.63
CA ALA A 26 33.30 -2.47 3.37
C ALA A 26 31.77 -2.43 3.33
N VAL A 27 31.16 -1.99 4.42
CA VAL A 27 29.76 -1.59 4.43
C VAL A 27 29.68 -0.47 3.41
N THR A 28 29.12 -0.77 2.24
CA THR A 28 28.80 0.23 1.22
C THR A 28 27.74 1.13 1.81
N GLN A 29 28.18 2.22 2.43
CA GLN A 29 27.34 3.15 3.18
C GLN A 29 26.26 3.69 2.25
N THR A 30 25.03 3.21 2.45
CA THR A 30 23.87 3.64 1.66
C THR A 30 23.60 5.10 1.99
N ARG A 31 23.35 5.92 0.97
CA ARG A 31 22.88 7.31 1.17
C ARG A 31 21.50 7.40 1.82
N HIS A 32 20.77 6.28 1.84
CA HIS A 32 19.44 6.18 2.38
C HIS A 32 19.49 5.43 3.71
N TYR A 33 18.77 5.96 4.70
CA TYR A 33 18.77 5.49 6.08
C TYR A 33 17.45 4.81 6.46
N GLY A 34 17.49 4.04 7.55
CA GLY A 34 16.33 3.29 8.04
C GLY A 34 15.46 4.05 9.05
N LEU A 35 14.43 3.38 9.55
CA LEU A 35 13.63 3.85 10.68
C LEU A 35 13.71 2.85 11.84
N TYR A 36 13.81 3.33 13.08
CA TYR A 36 13.73 2.45 14.25
C TYR A 36 12.32 1.86 14.37
N ASN A 37 12.25 0.57 14.70
CA ASN A 37 11.00 -0.10 15.03
C ASN A 37 10.73 0.06 16.53
N GLN A 38 9.57 0.60 16.90
CA GLN A 38 9.19 0.80 18.30
C GLN A 38 8.64 -0.48 18.96
N GLY A 39 8.46 -1.56 18.19
CA GLY A 39 8.06 -2.89 18.66
C GLY A 39 7.52 -3.74 17.52
N ALA A 40 6.38 -3.32 16.96
CA ALA A 40 5.68 -3.94 15.83
C ALA A 40 5.43 -2.97 14.66
N THR A 41 6.01 -1.76 14.70
CA THR A 41 5.69 -0.62 13.82
C THR A 41 6.26 -0.71 12.40
N CYS A 42 6.67 -1.90 11.95
CA CYS A 42 7.16 -2.16 10.59
C CYS A 42 6.17 -1.70 9.49
N TYR A 43 4.86 -1.82 9.74
CA TYR A 43 3.81 -1.32 8.85
C TYR A 43 3.95 0.19 8.61
N LEU A 44 4.11 0.98 9.69
CA LEU A 44 4.31 2.42 9.64
C LEU A 44 5.66 2.76 9.00
N ASN A 45 6.73 2.08 9.39
CA ASN A 45 8.07 2.32 8.86
C ASN A 45 8.13 2.09 7.34
N SER A 46 7.51 1.01 6.82
CA SER A 46 7.46 0.74 5.39
C SER A 46 6.69 1.83 4.61
N VAL A 47 5.55 2.31 5.13
CA VAL A 47 4.78 3.38 4.50
C VAL A 47 5.53 4.73 4.56
N LEU A 48 6.16 5.06 5.69
CA LEU A 48 6.95 6.28 5.82
C LEU A 48 8.15 6.29 4.86
N GLN A 49 8.79 5.16 4.58
CA GLN A 49 9.88 5.06 3.61
C GLN A 49 9.43 5.19 2.15
N VAL A 50 8.18 4.82 1.83
CA VAL A 50 7.59 5.14 0.51
C VAL A 50 7.30 6.63 0.42
N LEU A 51 6.70 7.23 1.46
CA LEU A 51 6.36 8.66 1.46
C LEU A 51 7.60 9.57 1.47
N SER A 52 8.67 9.20 2.20
CA SER A 52 9.94 9.94 2.23
C SER A 52 10.65 9.97 0.87
N MET A 53 10.35 9.03 -0.02
CA MET A 53 10.84 8.97 -1.41
C MET A 53 9.83 9.50 -2.44
N THR A 54 8.62 9.86 -2.02
CA THR A 54 7.57 10.42 -2.87
C THR A 54 7.73 11.94 -2.99
N THR A 55 8.73 12.38 -3.74
CA THR A 55 9.10 13.81 -3.96
C THR A 55 7.92 14.78 -4.08
N GLU A 56 6.84 14.39 -4.75
CA GLU A 56 5.63 15.17 -5.02
C GLU A 56 4.88 15.60 -3.76
N ILE A 57 5.08 14.93 -2.62
CA ILE A 57 4.50 15.31 -1.32
C ILE A 57 5.37 16.29 -0.53
N HIS A 58 6.69 16.36 -0.80
CA HIS A 58 7.65 17.10 0.05
C HIS A 58 7.42 18.60 0.04
N ASP A 59 7.26 19.20 -1.14
CA ASP A 59 6.99 20.65 -1.30
C ASP A 59 5.57 21.04 -0.81
N ARG A 60 4.75 20.05 -0.46
CA ARG A 60 3.32 20.21 -0.14
C ARG A 60 3.02 20.03 1.35
N LEU A 61 3.86 19.29 2.09
CA LEU A 61 3.82 19.13 3.56
C LEU A 61 4.27 20.37 4.36
N GLU A 62 4.13 21.56 3.76
CA GLU A 62 4.15 22.93 4.31
C GLU A 62 4.47 23.85 3.13
N PRO A 63 3.46 24.36 2.40
CA PRO A 63 3.68 25.31 1.32
C PRO A 63 4.40 26.55 1.86
N LYS A 64 5.43 27.02 1.13
CA LYS A 64 6.03 28.34 1.40
C LYS A 64 4.92 29.39 1.41
N SER A 65 5.00 30.37 2.32
CA SER A 65 3.91 31.28 2.70
C SER A 65 3.60 32.37 1.67
N GLN A 66 3.45 31.98 0.41
CA GLN A 66 3.20 32.82 -0.76
C GLN A 66 1.96 32.41 -1.56
N ALA A 67 1.37 31.23 -1.29
CA ALA A 67 0.08 30.84 -1.85
C ALA A 67 -1.01 31.83 -1.39
N THR A 68 -1.49 32.65 -2.31
CA THR A 68 -2.46 33.71 -1.98
C THR A 68 -3.82 33.11 -1.64
N SER A 69 -4.58 33.77 -0.76
CA SER A 69 -5.87 33.26 -0.25
C SER A 69 -6.87 32.87 -1.36
N GLN A 70 -6.77 33.50 -2.53
CA GLN A 70 -7.58 33.24 -3.72
C GLN A 70 -7.41 31.80 -4.26
N GLU A 71 -6.18 31.28 -4.36
CA GLU A 71 -5.93 29.96 -4.97
C GLU A 71 -6.54 28.83 -4.13
N LEU A 72 -6.36 28.91 -2.81
CA LEU A 72 -6.97 27.98 -1.86
C LEU A 72 -8.50 27.97 -1.95
N ILE A 73 -9.12 29.14 -2.15
CA ILE A 73 -10.58 29.27 -2.30
C ILE A 73 -11.08 28.58 -3.59
N VAL A 74 -10.30 28.56 -4.67
CA VAL A 74 -10.67 27.86 -5.92
C VAL A 74 -10.67 26.34 -5.72
N VAL A 75 -9.61 25.79 -5.11
CA VAL A 75 -9.54 24.36 -4.76
C VAL A 75 -10.71 23.96 -3.85
N TYR A 76 -11.00 24.78 -2.84
CA TYR A 76 -12.12 24.55 -1.92
C TYR A 76 -13.50 24.57 -2.57
N LYS A 77 -13.79 25.53 -3.48
CA LYS A 77 -15.08 25.56 -4.19
C LYS A 77 -15.29 24.28 -4.98
N LYS A 78 -14.27 23.85 -5.74
CA LYS A 78 -14.30 22.60 -6.52
C LYS A 78 -14.63 21.38 -5.66
N ARG A 79 -14.08 21.28 -4.44
CA ARG A 79 -14.38 20.19 -3.49
C ARG A 79 -15.73 20.32 -2.77
N LYS A 80 -16.25 21.54 -2.57
CA LYS A 80 -17.56 21.75 -1.96
C LYS A 80 -18.71 21.43 -2.91
N ASP A 81 -18.52 21.64 -4.21
CA ASP A 81 -19.58 21.43 -5.20
C ASP A 81 -19.69 19.97 -5.67
N THR A 82 -18.61 19.19 -5.69
CA THR A 82 -18.69 17.72 -5.86
C THR A 82 -19.41 17.05 -4.69
N CYS A 83 -19.17 17.49 -3.45
CA CYS A 83 -19.74 16.91 -2.25
C CYS A 83 -21.24 17.24 -2.02
N LYS A 84 -21.87 18.07 -2.87
CA LYS A 84 -23.29 18.45 -2.77
C LYS A 84 -24.27 17.43 -3.37
N ILE A 85 -23.84 16.53 -4.25
CA ILE A 85 -24.74 15.58 -4.93
C ILE A 85 -24.97 14.33 -4.05
N LYS A 86 -25.44 14.55 -2.81
CA LYS A 86 -26.00 13.52 -1.92
C LYS A 86 -27.21 14.08 -1.15
N ASN A 87 -28.26 14.46 -1.88
CA ASN A 87 -29.62 14.65 -1.37
C ASN A 87 -30.67 14.70 -2.51
N ILE A 88 -30.94 13.55 -3.12
CA ILE A 88 -32.19 13.30 -3.87
C ILE A 88 -32.72 11.95 -3.36
N GLY A 89 -34.00 11.89 -2.98
CA GLY A 89 -34.63 10.63 -2.54
C GLY A 89 -34.78 10.42 -1.03
N LYS A 90 -35.31 11.42 -0.30
CA LYS A 90 -36.09 11.15 0.92
C LYS A 90 -37.13 12.24 1.18
N SER A 91 -38.40 11.87 1.06
CA SER A 91 -39.56 12.66 1.50
C SER A 91 -40.33 11.85 2.54
N LEU A 92 -41.19 12.54 3.30
CA LEU A 92 -42.11 12.03 4.32
C LEU A 92 -41.50 11.52 5.65
N ALA A 93 -41.54 12.46 6.62
CA ALA A 93 -42.03 12.29 7.99
C ALA A 93 -41.37 11.26 8.97
N ILE A 94 -40.68 11.78 9.99
CA ILE A 94 -41.16 11.97 11.38
C ILE A 94 -40.04 12.66 12.20
N GLU A 95 -40.37 13.35 13.29
CA GLU A 95 -39.47 14.25 14.02
C GLU A 95 -38.53 13.59 15.06
N ASN A 96 -37.55 14.37 15.53
CA ASN A 96 -36.89 14.30 16.85
C ASN A 96 -36.07 13.06 17.25
N ALA A 97 -34.75 13.12 16.98
CA ALA A 97 -33.72 12.61 17.90
C ALA A 97 -32.36 13.33 17.70
N ASN A 98 -31.62 13.56 18.78
CA ASN A 98 -30.35 14.30 18.83
C ASN A 98 -29.30 13.86 17.77
N SER A 99 -29.10 14.67 16.73
CA SER A 99 -28.05 14.46 15.72
C SER A 99 -26.68 15.01 16.18
N ASN A 100 -26.10 14.44 17.23
CA ASN A 100 -24.74 14.80 17.67
C ASN A 100 -23.67 14.08 16.82
N SER A 101 -23.80 14.19 15.49
CA SER A 101 -22.93 13.56 14.50
C SER A 101 -21.86 14.54 14.04
N ILE A 102 -20.68 14.46 14.68
CA ILE A 102 -19.51 15.25 14.29
C ILE A 102 -19.04 14.82 12.90
N SER A 103 -19.39 15.61 11.88
CA SER A 103 -18.76 15.52 10.56
C SER A 103 -17.35 16.10 10.65
N GLU A 104 -16.35 15.23 10.85
CA GLU A 104 -14.92 15.61 10.94
C GLU A 104 -14.39 16.04 9.54
N SER A 105 -14.78 17.24 9.11
CA SER A 105 -14.35 17.83 7.84
C SER A 105 -12.96 18.45 7.96
N CYS A 106 -12.07 18.06 7.05
CA CYS A 106 -10.70 18.54 6.98
C CYS A 106 -10.61 19.98 6.46
N ASP A 107 -10.68 20.95 7.37
CA ASP A 107 -10.31 22.35 7.09
C ASP A 107 -8.77 22.49 7.07
N VAL A 108 -8.21 23.13 6.03
CA VAL A 108 -6.79 23.53 5.90
C VAL A 108 -6.34 24.45 7.06
N ARG A 109 -7.28 24.99 7.85
CA ARG A 109 -7.02 25.74 9.08
C ARG A 109 -6.87 24.86 10.33
N ASP A 110 -7.14 23.54 10.27
CA ASP A 110 -6.92 22.64 11.40
C ASP A 110 -5.45 22.65 11.83
N PRO A 111 -5.11 23.12 13.05
CA PRO A 111 -3.73 23.17 13.53
C PRO A 111 -3.09 21.77 13.63
N ARG A 112 -3.92 20.72 13.80
CA ARG A 112 -3.46 19.32 13.91
C ARG A 112 -2.88 18.81 12.59
N ALA A 113 -3.45 19.21 11.46
CA ALA A 113 -2.92 18.86 10.14
C ALA A 113 -1.55 19.49 9.90
N LYS A 114 -1.42 20.79 10.17
CA LYS A 114 -0.12 21.51 10.06
C LYS A 114 0.96 20.95 10.98
N GLN A 115 0.59 20.56 12.20
CA GLN A 115 1.51 19.89 13.13
C GLN A 115 1.95 18.51 12.63
N THR A 116 1.05 17.76 11.98
CA THR A 116 1.35 16.44 11.38
C THR A 116 2.28 16.58 10.18
N ASP A 117 1.98 17.49 9.25
CA ASP A 117 2.81 17.87 8.12
C ASP A 117 4.25 18.17 8.55
N ARG A 118 4.40 19.05 9.54
CA ARG A 118 5.69 19.45 10.11
C ARG A 118 6.46 18.31 10.78
N GLN A 119 5.77 17.31 11.34
CA GLN A 119 6.41 16.13 11.92
C GLN A 119 6.87 15.13 10.85
N LEU A 120 6.07 14.87 9.83
CA LEU A 120 6.49 14.06 8.67
C LEU A 120 7.69 14.68 7.97
N ARG A 121 7.64 16.00 7.74
CA ARG A 121 8.76 16.76 7.18
C ARG A 121 10.05 16.57 7.97
N LYS A 122 10.01 16.67 9.31
CA LYS A 122 11.18 16.41 10.16
C LYS A 122 11.75 15.00 10.00
N ILE A 123 10.89 13.98 9.85
CA ILE A 123 11.33 12.59 9.61
C ILE A 123 11.95 12.47 8.22
N PHE A 124 11.35 13.07 7.19
CA PHE A 124 11.84 13.00 5.80
C PHE A 124 13.14 13.80 5.60
N ASP A 125 13.31 14.92 6.31
CA ASP A 125 14.56 15.68 6.34
C ASP A 125 15.64 14.95 7.16
N GLY A 126 15.28 14.34 8.30
CA GLY A 126 16.20 13.53 9.11
C GLY A 126 16.72 12.27 8.39
N LEU A 127 15.86 11.59 7.62
CA LEU A 127 16.18 10.40 6.83
C LEU A 127 17.20 10.62 5.70
N LYS A 128 17.59 11.87 5.43
CA LYS A 128 18.69 12.23 4.52
C LYS A 128 20.06 12.14 5.20
N GLU A 129 20.08 12.28 6.54
CA GLU A 129 21.29 12.41 7.34
C GLU A 129 21.55 11.19 8.25
N ALA A 130 20.50 10.57 8.80
CA ALA A 130 20.62 9.46 9.75
C ALA A 130 19.38 8.56 9.82
N THR A 131 19.53 7.38 10.45
CA THR A 131 18.42 6.50 10.83
C THR A 131 17.56 7.18 11.89
N CYS A 132 16.26 7.35 11.63
CA CYS A 132 15.35 8.15 12.47
C CYS A 132 14.41 7.33 13.35
N GLY A 133 14.05 7.90 14.50
CA GLY A 133 12.94 7.44 15.34
C GLY A 133 11.58 7.92 14.81
N THR A 134 10.50 7.27 15.23
CA THR A 134 9.11 7.56 14.78
C THR A 134 8.17 7.92 15.94
N GLU A 135 8.72 8.18 17.14
CA GLU A 135 7.99 8.34 18.41
C GLU A 135 7.10 9.58 18.40
N THR A 136 7.55 10.64 17.73
CA THR A 136 6.79 11.90 17.64
C THR A 136 5.58 11.81 16.70
N ILE A 137 5.64 10.95 15.68
CA ILE A 137 4.56 10.77 14.71
C ILE A 137 3.59 9.67 15.12
N THR A 138 4.03 8.59 15.79
CA THR A 138 3.11 7.61 16.40
C THR A 138 2.16 8.29 17.38
N ALA A 139 2.67 9.21 18.21
CA ALA A 139 1.87 10.01 19.13
C ALA A 139 0.82 10.90 18.42
N ALA A 140 1.17 11.60 17.33
CA ALA A 140 0.24 12.46 16.59
C ALA A 140 -0.77 11.66 15.74
N PHE A 141 -0.39 10.47 15.30
CA PHE A 141 -1.32 9.52 14.69
C PHE A 141 -2.29 8.92 15.71
N GLY A 142 -1.90 8.86 16.99
CA GLY A 142 -2.71 8.27 18.07
C GLY A 142 -2.52 6.76 18.18
N ILE A 143 -1.38 6.24 17.72
CA ILE A 143 -0.98 4.84 17.89
C ILE A 143 -0.61 4.68 19.38
N GLN A 144 -1.48 4.02 20.14
CA GLN A 144 -1.35 3.90 21.61
C GLN A 144 -0.48 2.70 22.03
N ASP A 145 -0.60 1.56 21.33
CA ASP A 145 0.29 0.42 21.51
C ASP A 145 1.15 0.23 20.25
N VAL A 146 2.46 0.37 20.42
CA VAL A 146 3.47 0.16 19.37
C VAL A 146 3.84 -1.31 19.17
N HIS A 147 3.29 -2.23 19.98
CA HIS A 147 3.47 -3.67 19.88
C HIS A 147 2.33 -4.38 19.12
N GLU A 148 1.25 -3.66 18.77
CA GLU A 148 0.18 -4.16 17.92
C GLU A 148 0.53 -3.95 16.43
N GLN A 149 0.36 -4.99 15.60
CA GLN A 149 0.50 -4.85 14.14
C GLN A 149 -0.81 -4.34 13.54
N GLN A 150 -0.73 -3.24 12.80
CA GLN A 150 -1.81 -2.67 11.99
C GLN A 150 -1.51 -2.87 10.51
N ASP A 151 -2.49 -2.69 9.63
CA ASP A 151 -2.25 -2.84 8.19
C ASP A 151 -1.59 -1.60 7.55
N ALA A 152 -0.70 -1.83 6.57
CA ALA A 152 -0.01 -0.77 5.85
C ALA A 152 -0.94 0.07 4.93
N ALA A 153 -2.03 -0.49 4.41
CA ALA A 153 -2.99 0.28 3.60
C ALA A 153 -3.81 1.23 4.48
N GLU A 154 -4.35 0.72 5.60
CA GLU A 154 -5.05 1.51 6.60
C GLU A 154 -4.14 2.58 7.22
N CYS A 155 -2.87 2.25 7.45
CA CYS A 155 -1.86 3.21 7.88
C CYS A 155 -1.61 4.32 6.85
N LEU A 156 -1.51 4.00 5.56
CA LEU A 156 -1.38 5.01 4.49
C LEU A 156 -2.60 5.93 4.47
N GLU A 157 -3.81 5.40 4.51
CA GLU A 157 -5.04 6.22 4.50
C GLU A 157 -5.21 7.05 5.78
N MET A 158 -4.80 6.54 6.94
CA MET A 158 -4.72 7.29 8.19
C MET A 158 -3.73 8.48 8.07
N ILE A 159 -2.56 8.27 7.45
CA ILE A 159 -1.59 9.34 7.21
C ILE A 159 -2.19 10.39 6.26
N LEU A 160 -2.71 9.96 5.11
CA LEU A 160 -3.27 10.85 4.08
C LEU A 160 -4.50 11.63 4.59
N ARG A 161 -5.25 11.11 5.58
CA ARG A 161 -6.36 11.81 6.25
C ARG A 161 -5.91 12.81 7.32
N LYS A 162 -4.69 12.70 7.86
CA LYS A 162 -4.17 13.57 8.94
C LYS A 162 -3.25 14.69 8.45
N ILE A 163 -2.70 14.59 7.24
CA ILE A 163 -1.89 15.64 6.61
C ILE A 163 -2.76 16.72 5.95
N SER A 164 -2.15 17.79 5.45
CA SER A 164 -2.85 18.81 4.67
C SER A 164 -3.49 18.24 3.38
N PRO A 165 -4.67 18.75 2.97
CA PRO A 165 -5.28 18.39 1.69
C PRO A 165 -4.34 18.53 0.50
N GLN A 166 -3.52 19.59 0.49
CA GLN A 166 -2.53 19.88 -0.55
C GLN A 166 -1.47 18.76 -0.67
N ALA A 167 -1.02 18.20 0.46
CA ALA A 167 -0.14 17.04 0.45
C ALA A 167 -0.88 15.77 0.01
N SER A 168 -2.09 15.53 0.55
CA SER A 168 -2.87 14.32 0.25
C SER A 168 -3.35 14.19 -1.20
N GLU A 169 -3.57 15.30 -1.90
CA GLU A 169 -4.20 15.29 -3.24
C GLU A 169 -3.32 14.63 -4.32
N VAL A 170 -2.00 14.48 -4.10
CA VAL A 170 -1.12 13.80 -5.08
C VAL A 170 -1.48 12.33 -5.25
N PHE A 171 -2.06 11.71 -4.21
CA PHE A 171 -2.59 10.34 -4.23
C PHE A 171 -4.07 10.27 -4.63
N GLN A 172 -4.77 11.41 -4.69
CA GLN A 172 -6.23 11.44 -4.78
C GLN A 172 -6.71 11.24 -6.22
N GLY A 173 -7.32 10.08 -6.48
CA GLY A 173 -8.07 9.78 -7.69
C GLY A 173 -9.58 9.78 -7.46
N ALA A 174 -10.34 9.59 -8.53
CA ALA A 174 -11.78 9.36 -8.46
C ALA A 174 -12.26 8.44 -9.57
N LEU A 175 -13.22 7.57 -9.23
CA LEU A 175 -13.89 6.64 -10.13
C LEU A 175 -15.37 6.98 -10.24
N THR A 176 -15.91 7.02 -11.45
CA THR A 176 -17.36 7.05 -11.69
C THR A 176 -17.83 5.66 -12.08
N TYR A 177 -18.79 5.14 -11.33
CA TYR A 177 -19.51 3.90 -11.61
C TYR A 177 -20.86 4.25 -12.23
N THR A 178 -21.14 3.74 -13.44
CA THR A 178 -22.39 4.02 -14.15
C THR A 178 -23.07 2.72 -14.56
N THR A 179 -24.35 2.57 -14.20
CA THR A 179 -25.23 1.49 -14.66
C THR A 179 -26.22 2.06 -15.67
N LYS A 180 -26.25 1.53 -16.90
CA LYS A 180 -27.16 1.95 -17.96
C LYS A 180 -28.04 0.82 -18.44
N CYS A 181 -29.30 1.09 -18.79
CA CYS A 181 -30.17 0.08 -19.39
C CYS A 181 -29.79 -0.23 -20.86
N SER A 182 -30.46 -1.22 -21.44
CA SER A 182 -30.45 -1.55 -22.87
C SER A 182 -30.74 -0.35 -23.79
N ARG A 183 -31.57 0.61 -23.36
CA ARG A 183 -31.88 1.88 -24.05
C ARG A 183 -30.93 3.03 -23.70
N ALA A 184 -29.80 2.74 -23.05
CA ALA A 184 -28.74 3.65 -22.60
C ALA A 184 -29.11 4.71 -21.52
N HIS A 185 -30.35 4.75 -21.04
CA HIS A 185 -30.77 5.56 -19.87
C HIS A 185 -29.91 5.24 -18.63
N LYS A 186 -29.63 6.23 -17.77
CA LYS A 186 -28.78 6.05 -16.58
C LYS A 186 -29.62 5.59 -15.39
N ILE A 187 -29.41 4.36 -14.93
CA ILE A 187 -30.10 3.82 -13.74
C ILE A 187 -29.37 4.24 -12.46
N ILE A 188 -28.04 4.19 -12.46
CA ILE A 188 -27.18 4.58 -11.33
C ILE A 188 -25.95 5.30 -11.90
N GLU A 189 -25.53 6.40 -11.25
CA GLU A 189 -24.25 7.04 -11.48
C GLU A 189 -23.70 7.58 -10.15
N GLU A 190 -22.60 7.02 -9.65
CA GLU A 190 -21.91 7.52 -8.44
C GLU A 190 -20.43 7.73 -8.72
N THR A 191 -19.89 8.87 -8.27
CA THR A 191 -18.45 9.17 -8.30
C THR A 191 -17.88 9.10 -6.90
N ASN A 192 -16.87 8.25 -6.70
CA ASN A 192 -16.20 8.03 -5.41
C ASN A 192 -14.71 8.40 -5.50
N GLU A 193 -14.22 9.20 -4.54
CA GLU A 193 -12.80 9.53 -4.38
C GLU A 193 -12.02 8.34 -3.79
N PHE A 194 -10.73 8.20 -4.11
CA PHE A 194 -9.85 7.18 -3.53
C PHE A 194 -8.41 7.69 -3.39
N TRP A 195 -7.68 7.17 -2.39
CA TRP A 195 -6.21 7.19 -2.36
C TRP A 195 -5.60 5.83 -2.74
N THR A 196 -6.30 4.75 -2.40
CA THR A 196 -5.89 3.36 -2.63
C THR A 196 -6.89 2.68 -3.55
N LEU A 197 -6.42 2.03 -4.63
CA LEU A 197 -7.27 1.31 -5.57
C LEU A 197 -7.15 -0.22 -5.36
N PRO A 198 -8.16 -0.90 -4.78
CA PRO A 198 -8.05 -2.32 -4.44
C PRO A 198 -8.24 -3.27 -5.64
N LEU A 199 -7.35 -4.25 -5.77
CA LEU A 199 -7.43 -5.35 -6.74
C LEU A 199 -7.86 -6.66 -6.06
N SER A 200 -8.92 -7.30 -6.58
CA SER A 200 -9.34 -8.65 -6.18
C SER A 200 -8.38 -9.71 -6.70
N LEU A 201 -7.86 -10.55 -5.81
CA LEU A 201 -7.00 -11.69 -6.18
C LEU A 201 -7.78 -13.01 -6.40
N LYS A 202 -9.12 -12.99 -6.28
CA LYS A 202 -10.00 -14.16 -6.46
C LYS A 202 -10.22 -14.51 -7.95
N ASP A 203 -10.21 -13.50 -8.81
CA ASP A 203 -10.80 -13.52 -10.16
C ASP A 203 -9.94 -14.19 -11.26
N ALA A 204 -9.24 -15.29 -10.95
CA ALA A 204 -8.44 -16.04 -11.95
C ALA A 204 -8.12 -17.48 -11.50
N HIS A 205 -8.33 -18.45 -12.40
CA HIS A 205 -8.01 -19.88 -12.23
C HIS A 205 -6.51 -20.23 -12.33
N ASP A 206 -5.66 -19.29 -12.74
CA ASP A 206 -4.21 -19.47 -12.85
C ASP A 206 -3.55 -19.66 -11.47
N SER A 207 -2.39 -20.31 -11.46
CA SER A 207 -1.42 -20.32 -10.35
C SER A 207 -0.93 -18.92 -9.93
N SER A 208 -0.82 -17.99 -10.89
CA SER A 208 -0.28 -16.64 -10.72
C SER A 208 -1.35 -15.56 -10.93
N TYR A 209 -1.03 -14.28 -10.72
CA TYR A 209 -1.96 -13.17 -10.93
C TYR A 209 -1.28 -12.00 -11.68
N SER A 210 -1.79 -11.64 -12.86
CA SER A 210 -1.35 -10.44 -13.58
C SER A 210 -1.99 -9.18 -12.98
N VAL A 211 -1.15 -8.29 -12.43
CA VAL A 211 -1.59 -6.98 -11.91
C VAL A 211 -2.15 -6.10 -13.04
N GLU A 212 -1.59 -6.20 -14.24
CA GLU A 212 -2.08 -5.45 -15.41
C GLU A 212 -3.50 -5.90 -15.81
N SER A 213 -3.74 -7.21 -15.85
CA SER A 213 -5.06 -7.78 -16.14
C SER A 213 -6.07 -7.46 -15.04
N GLY A 214 -5.63 -7.48 -13.77
CA GLY A 214 -6.43 -7.07 -12.62
C GLY A 214 -6.85 -5.59 -12.66
N PHE A 215 -5.91 -4.70 -12.96
CA PHE A 215 -6.17 -3.27 -13.13
C PHE A 215 -7.13 -3.01 -14.31
N LYS A 216 -6.92 -3.66 -15.46
CA LYS A 216 -7.83 -3.60 -16.62
C LYS A 216 -9.24 -4.10 -16.26
N ARG A 217 -9.38 -5.11 -15.39
CA ARG A 217 -10.68 -5.68 -14.96
C ARG A 217 -11.58 -4.68 -14.22
N ILE A 218 -11.03 -3.65 -13.57
CA ILE A 218 -11.84 -2.59 -12.92
C ILE A 218 -12.73 -1.88 -13.94
N PHE A 219 -12.15 -1.57 -15.11
CA PHE A 219 -12.79 -0.80 -16.18
C PHE A 219 -13.52 -1.69 -17.21
N GLN A 220 -13.64 -3.00 -16.94
CA GLN A 220 -14.42 -3.92 -17.78
C GLN A 220 -15.91 -3.81 -17.43
N SER A 221 -16.71 -3.40 -18.41
CA SER A 221 -18.17 -3.41 -18.32
C SER A 221 -18.72 -4.81 -18.02
N LYS A 222 -19.72 -4.89 -17.13
CA LYS A 222 -20.37 -6.13 -16.71
C LYS A 222 -21.88 -6.07 -17.05
N PRO A 223 -22.44 -7.11 -17.70
CA PRO A 223 -23.88 -7.19 -17.93
C PRO A 223 -24.61 -7.63 -16.66
N HIS A 224 -25.82 -7.11 -16.48
CA HIS A 224 -26.75 -7.46 -15.41
C HIS A 224 -28.15 -7.68 -15.99
N LYS A 225 -28.86 -8.69 -15.49
CA LYS A 225 -30.26 -8.97 -15.85
C LYS A 225 -31.16 -8.64 -14.66
N GLY A 226 -32.42 -8.30 -14.92
CA GLY A 226 -33.41 -8.05 -13.87
C GLY A 226 -33.27 -6.67 -13.19
N VAL A 227 -32.72 -5.68 -13.89
CA VAL A 227 -32.57 -4.31 -13.35
C VAL A 227 -33.74 -3.46 -13.82
N TYR A 228 -34.48 -2.87 -12.89
CA TYR A 228 -35.57 -1.95 -13.22
C TYR A 228 -35.03 -0.59 -13.69
N CYS A 229 -35.65 -0.01 -14.72
CA CYS A 229 -35.25 1.29 -15.28
C CYS A 229 -36.44 2.25 -15.30
N ASN A 230 -36.39 3.28 -14.43
CA ASN A 230 -37.45 4.28 -14.27
C ASN A 230 -37.82 5.00 -15.58
N GLU A 231 -36.87 5.22 -16.49
CA GLU A 231 -37.09 5.87 -17.78
C GLU A 231 -37.70 4.93 -18.84
N CYS A 232 -37.66 3.61 -18.62
CA CYS A 232 -38.33 2.62 -19.47
C CYS A 232 -39.66 2.12 -18.89
N ASP A 233 -39.92 2.35 -17.60
CA ASP A 233 -40.98 1.72 -16.77
C ASP A 233 -40.98 0.18 -16.87
N GLU A 234 -39.80 -0.43 -17.04
CA GLU A 234 -39.66 -1.87 -17.27
C GLU A 234 -38.44 -2.48 -16.55
N THR A 235 -38.52 -3.78 -16.26
CA THR A 235 -37.35 -4.57 -15.85
C THR A 235 -36.60 -5.03 -17.08
N THR A 236 -35.31 -4.70 -17.17
CA THR A 236 -34.54 -4.80 -18.40
C THR A 236 -33.12 -5.34 -18.16
N GLU A 237 -32.38 -5.54 -19.24
CA GLU A 237 -30.94 -5.79 -19.16
C GLU A 237 -30.18 -4.46 -19.04
N ALA A 238 -29.13 -4.47 -18.24
CA ALA A 238 -28.31 -3.31 -17.96
C ALA A 238 -26.82 -3.65 -18.05
N THR A 239 -26.00 -2.63 -18.29
CA THR A 239 -24.53 -2.73 -18.27
C THR A 239 -23.97 -1.77 -17.24
N SER A 240 -23.18 -2.30 -16.31
CA SER A 240 -22.45 -1.54 -15.29
C SER A 240 -21.00 -1.37 -15.73
N GLY A 241 -20.52 -0.14 -15.79
CA GLY A 241 -19.13 0.20 -16.09
C GLY A 241 -18.51 1.05 -14.99
N CYS A 242 -17.18 1.14 -15.01
CA CYS A 242 -16.40 2.04 -14.17
C CYS A 242 -15.40 2.79 -15.04
N GLU A 243 -15.24 4.09 -14.83
CA GLU A 243 -14.22 4.92 -15.47
C GLU A 243 -13.46 5.74 -14.43
N MET A 244 -12.15 5.96 -14.66
CA MET A 244 -11.38 6.89 -13.84
C MET A 244 -11.56 8.30 -14.39
N VAL A 245 -12.05 9.21 -13.55
CA VAL A 245 -12.39 10.61 -13.92
C VAL A 245 -11.48 11.63 -13.25
N VAL A 246 -10.72 11.22 -12.23
CA VAL A 246 -9.55 11.95 -11.73
C VAL A 246 -8.38 10.98 -11.65
N PHE A 247 -7.35 11.26 -12.44
CA PHE A 247 -6.11 10.48 -12.51
C PHE A 247 -5.09 11.04 -11.51
N PRO A 248 -4.78 10.36 -10.40
CA PRO A 248 -3.84 10.86 -9.38
C PRO A 248 -2.43 11.08 -9.96
N GLN A 249 -1.57 11.80 -9.24
CA GLN A 249 -0.16 11.89 -9.62
C GLN A 249 0.61 10.63 -9.18
N ILE A 250 0.26 10.10 -8.02
CA ILE A 250 0.76 8.84 -7.46
C ILE A 250 -0.42 7.87 -7.35
N LEU A 251 -0.38 6.77 -8.10
CA LEU A 251 -1.40 5.73 -8.10
C LEU A 251 -0.98 4.57 -7.19
N THR A 252 -1.61 4.45 -6.03
CA THR A 252 -1.45 3.31 -5.13
C THR A 252 -2.47 2.22 -5.45
N LEU A 253 -2.00 1.01 -5.72
CA LEU A 253 -2.83 -0.19 -5.84
C LEU A 253 -2.68 -1.07 -4.60
N LEU A 254 -3.79 -1.49 -4.00
CA LEU A 254 -3.82 -2.48 -2.93
C LEU A 254 -4.12 -3.85 -3.50
N LEU A 255 -3.15 -4.77 -3.39
CA LEU A 255 -3.39 -6.18 -3.66
C LEU A 255 -4.14 -6.77 -2.47
N LYS A 256 -5.43 -7.10 -2.62
CA LYS A 256 -6.25 -7.71 -1.55
C LYS A 256 -5.80 -9.14 -1.26
N LYS A 257 -4.66 -9.24 -0.56
CA LYS A 257 -4.03 -10.48 -0.10
C LYS A 257 -4.68 -11.01 1.17
N PHE A 258 -5.22 -10.14 2.01
CA PHE A 258 -6.08 -10.53 3.13
C PHE A 258 -7.53 -10.59 2.65
N ASP A 259 -8.24 -11.63 3.09
CA ASP A 259 -9.61 -11.91 2.66
C ASP A 259 -10.38 -12.64 3.76
N PHE A 260 -11.70 -12.55 3.73
CA PHE A 260 -12.58 -13.42 4.51
C PHE A 260 -13.28 -14.39 3.56
N ASP A 261 -13.11 -15.69 3.81
CA ASP A 261 -13.88 -16.72 3.13
C ASP A 261 -15.19 -16.93 3.89
N ASP A 262 -16.29 -16.44 3.32
CA ASP A 262 -17.65 -16.58 3.85
C ASP A 262 -18.09 -18.05 4.02
N THR A 263 -17.50 -18.95 3.22
CA THR A 263 -17.83 -20.38 3.20
C THR A 263 -17.27 -21.10 4.42
N THR A 264 -15.96 -20.97 4.68
CA THR A 264 -15.33 -21.54 5.87
C THR A 264 -15.42 -20.63 7.10
N ARG A 265 -15.92 -19.40 6.94
CA ARG A 265 -16.01 -18.31 7.94
C ARG A 265 -14.66 -17.99 8.57
N ARG A 266 -13.61 -17.94 7.76
CA ARG A 266 -12.23 -17.73 8.20
C ARG A 266 -11.55 -16.65 7.38
N HIS A 267 -10.78 -15.80 8.06
CA HIS A 267 -9.81 -14.97 7.39
C HIS A 267 -8.69 -15.84 6.78
N SER A 268 -8.25 -15.50 5.57
CA SER A 268 -7.06 -16.07 4.93
C SER A 268 -6.11 -14.97 4.45
N LYS A 269 -4.83 -15.31 4.25
CA LYS A 269 -3.86 -14.50 3.49
C LYS A 269 -3.43 -15.30 2.28
N THR A 270 -3.61 -14.78 1.07
CA THR A 270 -3.16 -15.45 -0.15
C THR A 270 -1.70 -15.13 -0.49
N ASN A 271 -0.88 -16.17 -0.43
CA ASN A 271 0.52 -16.16 -0.84
C ASN A 271 0.69 -16.27 -2.37
N ARG A 272 -0.40 -16.19 -3.15
CA ARG A 272 -0.40 -16.18 -4.63
C ARG A 272 0.63 -15.18 -5.16
N ARG A 273 1.45 -15.66 -6.10
CA ARG A 273 2.47 -14.88 -6.81
C ARG A 273 1.77 -13.91 -7.76
N VAL A 274 2.07 -12.63 -7.63
CA VAL A 274 1.63 -11.57 -8.55
C VAL A 274 2.74 -11.26 -9.54
N HIS A 275 2.37 -10.99 -10.80
CA HIS A 275 3.23 -10.41 -11.82
C HIS A 275 2.92 -8.92 -11.90
N VAL A 276 3.82 -8.11 -11.35
CA VAL A 276 3.77 -6.65 -11.35
C VAL A 276 4.39 -6.17 -12.66
N PRO A 277 3.71 -5.37 -13.50
CA PRO A 277 4.32 -4.75 -14.67
C PRO A 277 5.14 -3.52 -14.26
N ARG A 278 6.25 -3.23 -14.96
CA ARG A 278 7.04 -2.00 -14.77
C ARG A 278 6.21 -0.73 -14.94
N ALA A 279 5.22 -0.76 -15.84
CA ALA A 279 4.32 0.36 -16.11
C ALA A 279 2.88 -0.10 -16.35
N LEU A 280 1.93 0.79 -16.04
CA LEU A 280 0.51 0.70 -16.36
C LEU A 280 0.11 1.87 -17.26
N LYS A 281 -0.87 1.67 -18.14
CA LYS A 281 -1.42 2.73 -19.00
C LYS A 281 -2.92 2.90 -18.75
N THR A 282 -3.36 4.16 -18.67
CA THR A 282 -4.78 4.55 -18.71
C THR A 282 -5.10 5.27 -20.02
N LYS A 283 -6.32 5.81 -20.14
CA LYS A 283 -6.70 6.69 -21.26
C LYS A 283 -5.90 8.01 -21.30
N GLU A 284 -5.36 8.47 -20.17
CA GLU A 284 -4.73 9.79 -20.05
C GLU A 284 -3.26 9.80 -19.62
N LYS A 285 -2.82 8.78 -18.87
CA LYS A 285 -1.49 8.74 -18.25
C LYS A 285 -0.82 7.38 -18.41
N THR A 286 0.49 7.39 -18.58
CA THR A 286 1.35 6.24 -18.26
C THR A 286 1.83 6.38 -16.81
N TYR A 287 1.88 5.28 -16.10
CA TYR A 287 2.25 5.18 -14.70
C TYR A 287 3.40 4.18 -14.56
N GLU A 288 4.56 4.57 -14.03
CA GLU A 288 5.71 3.67 -13.79
C GLU A 288 5.84 3.32 -12.30
N LEU A 289 6.15 2.05 -11.99
CA LEU A 289 6.35 1.61 -10.61
C LEU A 289 7.67 2.17 -10.07
N TYR A 290 7.61 2.85 -8.92
CA TYR A 290 8.80 3.32 -8.21
C TYR A 290 8.86 2.83 -6.75
N ALA A 291 7.75 2.34 -6.19
CA ALA A 291 7.74 1.82 -4.82
C ALA A 291 6.76 0.65 -4.63
N MET A 292 7.08 -0.22 -3.67
CA MET A 292 6.20 -1.28 -3.16
C MET A 292 6.30 -1.34 -1.64
N VAL A 293 5.19 -1.64 -0.98
CA VAL A 293 5.21 -2.19 0.39
C VAL A 293 4.98 -3.69 0.28
N ASN A 294 5.86 -4.47 0.89
CA ASN A 294 5.80 -5.92 0.98
C ASN A 294 5.23 -6.34 2.33
N HIS A 295 4.57 -7.49 2.39
CA HIS A 295 4.17 -8.13 3.65
C HIS A 295 4.54 -9.62 3.67
N ILE A 296 5.52 -9.97 4.50
CA ILE A 296 5.99 -11.34 4.78
C ILE A 296 5.19 -11.91 5.96
N GLY A 297 4.99 -13.23 6.05
CA GLY A 297 4.28 -13.85 7.19
C GLY A 297 2.76 -13.95 6.99
N SER A 298 1.99 -13.90 8.08
CA SER A 298 0.60 -14.40 8.15
C SER A 298 -0.45 -13.33 8.49
N LEU A 299 -1.69 -13.75 8.79
CA LEU A 299 -2.74 -12.90 9.38
C LEU A 299 -2.53 -12.59 10.87
N ARG A 300 -1.75 -13.39 11.58
CA ARG A 300 -1.65 -13.38 13.06
C ARG A 300 -0.31 -12.80 13.53
N GLY A 301 0.34 -12.03 12.67
CA GLY A 301 1.74 -11.66 12.76
C GLY A 301 2.45 -11.89 11.42
N GLY A 302 3.18 -10.86 11.00
CA GLY A 302 4.05 -10.86 9.83
C GLY A 302 5.13 -9.78 9.95
N HIS A 303 5.65 -9.31 8.81
CA HIS A 303 6.63 -8.21 8.75
C HIS A 303 6.48 -7.41 7.47
N TYR A 304 6.54 -6.09 7.55
CA TYR A 304 6.44 -5.20 6.40
C TYR A 304 7.79 -4.59 6.04
N THR A 305 8.19 -4.66 4.77
CA THR A 305 9.37 -3.98 4.21
C THR A 305 8.94 -3.07 3.06
N ALA A 306 9.74 -2.05 2.72
CA ALA A 306 9.51 -1.24 1.53
C ALA A 306 10.61 -1.49 0.49
N THR A 307 10.24 -1.60 -0.78
CA THR A 307 11.20 -1.67 -1.90
C THR A 307 10.97 -0.46 -2.79
N VAL A 308 11.95 0.44 -2.87
CA VAL A 308 11.78 1.77 -3.49
C VAL A 308 12.94 2.08 -4.42
N ARG A 309 12.64 2.66 -5.58
CA ARG A 309 13.59 3.14 -6.57
C ARG A 309 14.00 4.57 -6.23
N SER A 310 15.28 4.78 -5.94
CA SER A 310 15.82 6.11 -5.66
C SER A 310 15.87 6.98 -6.91
N HIS A 311 15.54 8.27 -6.76
CA HIS A 311 15.66 9.25 -7.84
C HIS A 311 17.10 9.75 -8.03
N GLU A 312 17.98 9.58 -7.05
CA GLU A 312 19.38 10.01 -7.14
C GLU A 312 20.21 9.15 -8.10
N ASP A 313 20.06 7.82 -8.02
CA ASP A 313 20.89 6.85 -8.74
C ASP A 313 20.08 5.85 -9.58
N ASN A 314 18.76 6.07 -9.70
CA ASN A 314 17.80 5.22 -10.41
C ASN A 314 17.75 3.75 -9.95
N THR A 315 18.37 3.40 -8.83
CA THR A 315 18.50 2.03 -8.32
C THR A 315 17.40 1.70 -7.30
N TRP A 316 16.99 0.44 -7.25
CA TRP A 316 16.12 -0.08 -6.19
C TRP A 316 16.88 -0.33 -4.88
N TYR A 317 16.24 0.03 -3.77
CA TYR A 317 16.67 -0.22 -2.39
C TYR A 317 15.55 -0.92 -1.62
N GLU A 318 15.91 -1.84 -0.74
CA GLU A 318 14.99 -2.43 0.25
C GLU A 318 15.24 -1.82 1.63
N PHE A 319 14.16 -1.44 2.31
CA PHE A 319 14.10 -0.82 3.63
C PHE A 319 13.38 -1.77 4.58
N ASP A 320 14.12 -2.24 5.58
CA ASP A 320 13.72 -3.25 6.54
C ASP A 320 14.05 -2.71 7.94
N ASP A 321 13.13 -1.89 8.45
CA ASP A 321 13.30 -1.00 9.60
C ASP A 321 14.60 -0.18 9.52
N THR A 322 15.58 -0.45 10.38
CA THR A 322 16.86 0.26 10.44
C THR A 322 17.85 -0.15 9.35
N ARG A 323 17.53 -1.22 8.61
CA ARG A 323 18.42 -1.88 7.65
C ARG A 323 18.05 -1.45 6.24
N VAL A 324 19.03 -0.95 5.49
CA VAL A 324 18.84 -0.52 4.09
C VAL A 324 19.80 -1.30 3.21
N TYR A 325 19.26 -1.91 2.15
CA TYR A 325 20.01 -2.75 1.23
C TYR A 325 19.86 -2.24 -0.20
N LYS A 326 20.98 -2.02 -0.90
CA LYS A 326 20.95 -1.78 -2.34
C LYS A 326 20.61 -3.10 -3.05
N VAL A 327 19.49 -3.13 -3.78
CA VAL A 327 19.06 -4.35 -4.49
C VAL A 327 20.03 -4.59 -5.64
N LYS A 328 20.63 -5.79 -5.71
CA LYS A 328 21.67 -6.12 -6.69
C LYS A 328 21.09 -6.25 -8.10
N GLU A 329 20.16 -7.17 -8.26
CA GLU A 329 19.42 -7.39 -9.50
C GLU A 329 18.32 -6.33 -9.64
N GLN A 330 18.40 -5.50 -10.67
CA GLN A 330 17.38 -4.46 -10.88
C GLN A 330 16.06 -5.10 -11.29
N LEU A 331 14.99 -4.71 -10.60
CA LEU A 331 13.65 -5.19 -10.91
C LEU A 331 13.33 -4.89 -12.39
N PHE A 332 12.58 -5.80 -13.03
CA PHE A 332 12.17 -5.75 -14.44
C PHE A 332 13.27 -5.98 -15.50
N ALA A 333 14.54 -6.18 -15.12
CA ALA A 333 15.65 -6.29 -16.07
C ALA A 333 15.51 -7.41 -17.11
N GLU A 334 14.92 -8.55 -16.75
CA GLU A 334 14.80 -9.73 -17.63
C GLU A 334 13.53 -9.73 -18.49
N THR A 335 12.37 -9.42 -17.90
CA THR A 335 11.05 -9.72 -18.51
C THR A 335 10.09 -8.52 -18.56
N GLY A 336 10.51 -7.33 -18.12
CA GLY A 336 9.61 -6.17 -17.99
C GLY A 336 8.53 -6.30 -16.91
N THR A 337 8.43 -7.46 -16.25
CA THR A 337 7.58 -7.73 -15.09
C THR A 337 8.44 -8.18 -13.90
N TYR A 338 7.90 -8.05 -12.69
CA TYR A 338 8.51 -8.52 -11.46
C TYR A 338 7.53 -9.47 -10.77
N SER A 339 7.99 -10.70 -10.46
CA SER A 339 7.14 -11.69 -9.80
C SER A 339 7.38 -11.71 -8.29
N SER A 340 6.33 -11.50 -7.50
CA SER A 340 6.42 -11.46 -6.03
C SER A 340 5.25 -12.17 -5.37
N SER A 341 5.51 -12.90 -4.27
CA SER A 341 4.48 -13.40 -3.36
C SER A 341 4.20 -12.44 -2.20
N THR A 342 5.10 -11.50 -1.92
CA THR A 342 5.11 -10.62 -0.75
C THR A 342 4.53 -9.23 -1.02
N ALA A 343 4.58 -8.72 -2.25
CA ALA A 343 4.11 -7.39 -2.61
C ALA A 343 2.62 -7.19 -2.20
N TYR A 344 2.33 -6.06 -1.54
CA TYR A 344 1.04 -5.77 -0.93
C TYR A 344 0.45 -4.43 -1.39
N LEU A 345 1.20 -3.33 -1.24
CA LEU A 345 0.92 -2.07 -1.93
C LEU A 345 1.88 -1.92 -3.11
N LEU A 346 1.37 -1.47 -4.24
CA LEU A 346 2.15 -1.12 -5.43
C LEU A 346 1.93 0.36 -5.72
N VAL A 347 3.00 1.15 -5.73
CA VAL A 347 2.91 2.61 -5.83
C VAL A 347 3.58 3.05 -7.13
N TYR A 348 2.75 3.52 -8.05
CA TYR A 348 3.14 3.99 -9.36
C TYR A 348 3.11 5.51 -9.41
N ARG A 349 4.00 6.10 -10.21
CA ARG A 349 4.08 7.54 -10.48
C ARG A 349 3.66 7.81 -11.91
N ALA A 350 2.80 8.81 -12.10
CA ALA A 350 2.47 9.28 -13.44
C ALA A 350 3.73 9.84 -14.12
N SER A 351 4.08 9.27 -15.28
CA SER A 351 5.04 9.89 -16.19
C SER A 351 4.55 11.28 -16.56
N ALA A 352 5.45 12.27 -16.61
CA ALA A 352 5.14 13.52 -17.27
C ALA A 352 4.74 13.23 -18.73
N LYS A 353 3.79 14.00 -19.28
CA LYS A 353 3.59 14.00 -20.73
C LYS A 353 4.86 14.60 -21.33
N HIS A 354 5.62 13.78 -22.07
CA HIS A 354 6.46 14.34 -23.12
C HIS A 354 5.52 15.00 -24.13
N ASP A 355 5.70 16.29 -24.38
CA ASP A 355 5.33 16.82 -25.69
C ASP A 355 6.28 16.17 -26.71
N ASP A 356 5.73 15.46 -27.68
CA ASP A 356 6.50 14.77 -28.73
C ASP A 356 7.02 15.78 -29.78
N THR A 357 7.79 16.76 -29.31
CA THR A 357 8.57 17.69 -30.14
C THR A 357 10.01 17.72 -29.67
N ASN A 358 10.91 17.39 -30.61
CA ASN A 358 12.37 17.56 -30.51
C ASN A 358 13.09 16.84 -29.35
N GLN A 359 13.42 15.56 -29.56
CA GLN A 359 14.82 15.17 -29.73
C GLN A 359 14.97 13.78 -30.37
N ILE A 360 15.71 13.72 -31.48
CA ILE A 360 16.18 12.47 -32.09
C ILE A 360 17.52 12.11 -31.44
N PRO A 361 17.68 10.94 -30.80
CA PRO A 361 18.99 10.48 -30.34
C PRO A 361 19.92 10.17 -31.53
N PRO A 362 21.19 10.61 -31.53
CA PRO A 362 22.13 10.23 -32.58
C PRO A 362 22.45 8.73 -32.52
N PRO A 363 22.61 8.03 -33.66
CA PRO A 363 22.85 6.59 -33.67
C PRO A 363 24.26 6.26 -33.16
N THR A 364 24.34 5.40 -32.15
CA THR A 364 25.61 4.84 -31.66
C THR A 364 26.11 3.72 -32.57
N LEU A 365 27.43 3.71 -32.83
CA LEU A 365 28.09 2.69 -33.64
C LEU A 365 28.13 1.34 -32.89
N ASN A 366 27.61 0.29 -33.52
CA ASN A 366 27.85 -1.09 -33.08
C ASN A 366 29.20 -1.59 -33.62
N THR A 367 30.06 -2.07 -32.74
CA THR A 367 31.18 -2.96 -33.10
C THR A 367 30.99 -4.30 -32.41
N SER A 368 31.22 -5.38 -33.15
CA SER A 368 30.91 -6.76 -32.74
C SER A 368 32.13 -7.46 -32.12
N HIS A 369 31.88 -8.44 -31.25
CA HIS A 369 32.67 -9.68 -31.15
C HIS A 369 31.84 -10.78 -30.47
N SER A 370 32.34 -12.03 -30.42
CA SER A 370 31.49 -13.24 -30.45
C SER A 370 31.99 -14.42 -29.62
N SER A 371 31.04 -15.22 -29.10
CA SER A 371 31.18 -16.60 -28.57
C SER A 371 31.92 -16.76 -27.21
N ARG A 372 31.70 -17.78 -26.36
CA ARG A 372 31.16 -19.17 -26.53
C ARG A 372 30.37 -19.69 -25.30
N LEU A 373 29.68 -20.84 -25.47
CA LEU A 373 29.23 -21.77 -24.42
C LEU A 373 30.38 -22.70 -23.96
N PRO A 374 30.34 -23.28 -22.73
CA PRO A 374 29.71 -24.59 -22.44
C PRO A 374 28.99 -24.61 -21.05
N ASP A 375 28.43 -25.71 -20.49
CA ASP A 375 27.61 -26.85 -20.97
C ASP A 375 27.04 -27.59 -19.71
N SER A 376 26.30 -28.69 -19.83
CA SER A 376 25.70 -29.53 -18.75
C SER A 376 26.71 -30.01 -17.67
N THR A 377 26.34 -30.45 -16.45
CA THR A 377 25.05 -30.99 -15.94
C THR A 377 24.72 -30.38 -14.55
N THR A 378 24.02 -30.91 -13.52
CA THR A 378 23.60 -32.27 -13.07
C THR A 378 22.35 -32.16 -12.15
N VAL A 379 21.83 -33.26 -11.59
CA VAL A 379 20.70 -33.31 -10.64
C VAL A 379 21.09 -34.13 -9.40
N GLU A 380 20.71 -33.69 -8.20
CA GLU A 380 20.47 -34.55 -7.03
C GLU A 380 19.22 -34.08 -6.25
N ILE A 381 18.59 -34.98 -5.48
CA ILE A 381 17.32 -34.80 -4.77
C ILE A 381 17.46 -35.39 -3.37
N GLU A 382 17.07 -34.65 -2.32
CA GLU A 382 16.80 -35.21 -1.00
C GLU A 382 15.40 -34.84 -0.49
N ASN A 383 14.71 -35.82 0.11
CA ASN A 383 13.43 -35.65 0.78
C ASN A 383 13.64 -35.54 2.30
N GLY A 384 12.80 -34.77 2.99
CA GLY A 384 12.91 -34.59 4.44
C GLY A 384 11.60 -34.15 5.10
N GLU A 385 10.66 -35.06 5.28
CA GLU A 385 9.49 -34.81 6.12
C GLU A 385 9.86 -34.78 7.61
N SER A 386 9.30 -33.84 8.37
CA SER A 386 9.09 -34.01 9.81
C SER A 386 7.87 -33.21 10.29
N SER A 387 7.01 -33.85 11.09
CA SER A 387 5.70 -33.30 11.47
C SER A 387 5.79 -32.46 12.75
N PRO A 388 5.17 -31.26 12.81
CA PRO A 388 5.11 -30.48 14.04
C PRO A 388 4.08 -31.08 15.03
N LYS A 389 4.47 -31.19 16.31
CA LYS A 389 3.59 -31.72 17.36
C LYS A 389 2.53 -30.71 17.81
N LEU A 390 1.36 -31.23 18.17
CA LEU A 390 0.22 -30.50 18.70
C LEU A 390 0.55 -29.83 20.06
N TYR A 391 0.26 -28.54 20.20
CA TYR A 391 0.13 -27.90 21.53
C TYR A 391 -1.07 -26.94 21.58
N LYS A 392 -1.66 -26.78 22.77
CA LYS A 392 -3.01 -26.22 22.95
C LYS A 392 -3.01 -24.69 23.12
N SER A 393 -4.10 -24.07 22.72
CA SER A 393 -4.33 -22.63 22.80
C SER A 393 -4.92 -22.16 24.15
N PRO A 394 -4.63 -20.92 24.56
CA PRO A 394 -5.57 -20.08 25.29
C PRO A 394 -6.57 -19.43 24.32
N THR A 395 -7.85 -19.37 24.67
CA THR A 395 -8.90 -18.77 23.82
C THR A 395 -9.05 -17.27 24.07
N CYS A 396 -8.81 -16.42 23.08
CA CYS A 396 -9.22 -15.02 23.16
C CYS A 396 -10.73 -14.89 22.89
N LYS A 397 -11.51 -14.67 23.95
CA LYS A 397 -12.91 -14.23 23.88
C LYS A 397 -12.92 -12.71 24.04
N MET A 398 -13.51 -11.95 23.11
CA MET A 398 -14.07 -10.59 23.36
C MET A 398 -14.84 -10.01 22.15
N THR A 399 -14.50 -10.35 20.90
CA THR A 399 -15.10 -9.72 19.70
C THR A 399 -16.56 -10.10 19.39
N ALA A 400 -17.03 -11.27 19.86
CA ALA A 400 -18.36 -11.79 19.53
C ALA A 400 -19.53 -10.89 20.01
N LEU A 401 -19.35 -10.13 21.11
CA LEU A 401 -20.45 -9.45 21.79
C LEU A 401 -21.03 -8.25 21.03
N ARG A 402 -20.24 -7.56 20.21
CA ARG A 402 -20.69 -6.37 19.47
C ARG A 402 -21.41 -6.70 18.16
N ILE A 403 -21.02 -7.76 17.47
CA ILE A 403 -21.66 -8.19 16.21
C ILE A 403 -23.05 -8.76 16.50
N SER A 404 -23.20 -9.59 17.55
CA SER A 404 -24.50 -10.17 17.94
C SER A 404 -25.56 -9.11 18.23
N LEU A 405 -25.19 -7.99 18.86
CA LEU A 405 -26.14 -6.94 19.21
C LEU A 405 -26.71 -6.23 17.96
N ILE A 406 -25.87 -5.98 16.95
CA ILE A 406 -26.28 -5.37 15.68
C ILE A 406 -27.23 -6.31 14.93
N VAL A 407 -26.90 -7.60 14.84
CA VAL A 407 -27.74 -8.61 14.17
C VAL A 407 -29.12 -8.75 14.85
N ILE A 408 -29.15 -8.73 16.19
CA ILE A 408 -30.42 -8.77 16.96
C ILE A 408 -31.27 -7.53 16.69
N VAL A 409 -30.68 -6.33 16.70
CA VAL A 409 -31.41 -5.08 16.39
C VAL A 409 -31.97 -5.10 14.96
N CYS A 410 -31.18 -5.52 13.97
CA CYS A 410 -31.66 -5.66 12.60
C CYS A 410 -32.80 -6.68 12.47
N ALA A 411 -32.72 -7.82 13.16
CA ALA A 411 -33.78 -8.83 13.14
C ALA A 411 -35.09 -8.32 13.78
N LEU A 412 -35.00 -7.61 14.92
CA LEU A 412 -36.17 -7.02 15.58
C LEU A 412 -36.83 -5.93 14.72
N VAL A 413 -36.05 -5.11 14.03
CA VAL A 413 -36.57 -4.10 13.09
C VAL A 413 -37.31 -4.74 11.91
N VAL A 414 -36.79 -5.85 11.35
CA VAL A 414 -37.49 -6.59 10.29
C VAL A 414 -38.80 -7.22 10.80
N ILE A 415 -38.82 -7.77 12.01
CA ILE A 415 -40.05 -8.31 12.62
C ILE A 415 -41.10 -7.20 12.82
N LEU A 416 -40.68 -6.03 13.32
CA LEU A 416 -41.58 -4.88 13.56
C LEU A 416 -42.14 -4.26 12.28
N ILE A 417 -41.33 -4.14 11.22
CA ILE A 417 -41.73 -3.44 9.98
C ILE A 417 -42.40 -4.37 8.97
N VAL A 418 -42.00 -5.65 8.90
CA VAL A 418 -42.47 -6.58 7.86
C VAL A 418 -43.45 -7.61 8.41
N VAL A 419 -43.17 -8.22 9.56
CA VAL A 419 -43.96 -9.37 10.06
C VAL A 419 -45.21 -8.92 10.81
N LEU A 420 -45.10 -7.89 11.65
CA LEU A 420 -46.26 -7.43 12.43
C LEU A 420 -47.42 -6.88 11.59
N PRO A 421 -47.23 -6.07 10.52
CA PRO A 421 -48.34 -5.64 9.66
C PRO A 421 -49.07 -6.80 8.96
N ILE A 422 -48.36 -7.89 8.64
CA ILE A 422 -48.92 -9.10 8.00
C ILE A 422 -49.72 -9.95 9.00
N LEU A 423 -49.44 -9.85 10.30
CA LEU A 423 -50.16 -10.55 11.37
C LEU A 423 -51.35 -9.77 11.95
N TYR A 424 -51.55 -8.52 11.51
CA TYR A 424 -52.64 -7.62 11.95
C TYR A 424 -53.45 -7.05 10.76
N SER A 425 -53.39 -7.72 9.60
CA SER A 425 -54.25 -7.50 8.42
C SER A 425 -55.09 -8.76 8.13
#